data_AF-A0A5J5KCA5-F1
#
_entry.id   AF-A0A5J5KCA5-F1
#
_cell.length_a   1.000
_cell.length_b   1.000
_cell.length_c   1.000
_cell.angle_alpha   90.00
_cell.angle_beta   90.00
_cell.angle_gamma   90.00
#
_symmetry.space_group_name_H-M   'P 1'
#
loop_
_entity.id
_entity.type
_entity.pdbx_description
1 polymer ?
#
loop_
_entity_poly.entity_id
_entity_poly.type
_entity_poly.pdbx_seq_one_letter_code
_entity_poly.pdbx_strand_id
1 'polypeptide(L)' 'MGAAFAGPLKGSRRVHTPESVRFLGPDVALVVTRSVTAFAGEEEPPADRWELATWTLMRHDGEWLVEAYHSSPG' A
#
# COMPACT_ATOMS: atom_id res chain seq x y z
N MET A 1 9.59 10.76 -12.53
CA MET A 1 9.63 9.60 -11.60
C MET A 1 11.04 9.09 -11.35
N GLY A 2 11.86 8.80 -12.37
CA GLY A 2 13.18 8.17 -12.18
C GLY A 2 14.16 8.87 -11.23
N ALA A 3 14.19 10.21 -11.20
CA ALA A 3 15.10 10.96 -10.32
C ALA A 3 14.88 10.68 -8.81
N ALA A 4 13.63 10.48 -8.39
CA ALA A 4 13.32 10.16 -6.98
C ALA A 4 13.84 8.75 -6.60
N PHE A 5 13.78 7.80 -7.54
CA PHE A 5 14.31 6.44 -7.39
C PHE A 5 15.82 6.34 -7.59
N ALA A 6 16.46 7.37 -8.16
CA ALA A 6 17.91 7.52 -8.15
C ALA A 6 18.42 8.17 -6.85
N GLY A 7 17.53 8.82 -6.10
CA GLY A 7 17.82 9.50 -4.83
C GLY A 7 17.25 8.74 -3.62
N PRO A 8 16.54 9.41 -2.69
CA PRO A 8 16.20 8.85 -1.39
C PRO A 8 15.28 7.62 -1.44
N LEU A 9 14.55 7.39 -2.54
CA LEU A 9 13.72 6.19 -2.70
C LEU A 9 14.49 4.99 -3.26
N LYS A 10 15.75 5.16 -3.66
CA LYS A 10 16.58 4.08 -4.19
C LYS A 10 16.73 2.98 -3.15
N GLY A 11 16.33 1.75 -3.49
CA GLY A 11 16.42 0.60 -2.58
C GLY A 11 15.42 0.64 -1.42
N SER A 12 14.46 1.56 -1.43
CA SER A 12 13.32 1.51 -0.51
C SER A 12 12.39 0.35 -0.85
N ARG A 13 11.69 -0.16 0.17
CA ARG A 13 10.64 -1.18 0.03
C ARG A 13 9.35 -0.68 0.67
N ARG A 14 8.22 -1.11 0.11
CA ARG A 14 6.92 -0.94 0.76
C ARG A 14 6.58 -2.19 1.57
N VAL A 15 6.10 -1.96 2.78
CA VAL A 15 5.58 -3.00 3.67
C VAL A 15 4.09 -2.77 3.83
N HIS A 16 3.30 -3.83 3.71
CA HIS A 16 1.85 -3.81 3.88
C HIS A 16 1.42 -4.98 4.76
N THR A 17 0.68 -4.68 5.83
CA THR A 17 0.03 -5.68 6.68
C THR A 17 -1.49 -5.52 6.51
N PRO A 18 -2.22 -6.52 5.98
CA PRO A 18 -3.67 -6.45 5.89
C PRO A 18 -4.31 -6.36 7.27
N GLU A 19 -5.10 -5.32 7.49
CA GLU A 19 -5.88 -5.09 8.72
C GLU A 19 -7.35 -5.51 8.52
N SER A 20 -7.89 -5.28 7.32
CA SER A 20 -9.21 -5.76 6.95
C SER A 20 -9.33 -6.04 5.46
N VAL A 21 -10.14 -7.05 5.12
CA VAL A 21 -10.53 -7.38 3.74
C VAL A 21 -12.04 -7.55 3.73
N ARG A 22 -12.73 -6.77 2.89
CA ARG A 22 -14.19 -6.80 2.76
C ARG A 22 -14.58 -6.91 1.29
N PHE A 23 -15.36 -7.93 0.95
CA PHE A 23 -15.99 -8.02 -0.37
C PHE A 23 -17.32 -7.27 -0.33
N LEU A 24 -17.46 -6.23 -1.16
CA LEU A 24 -18.71 -5.45 -1.31
C LEU A 24 -19.63 -6.06 -2.38
N GLY A 25 -19.09 -7.00 -3.16
CA GLY A 25 -19.76 -7.78 -4.19
C GLY A 25 -18.80 -8.86 -4.72
N PRO A 26 -19.21 -9.66 -5.72
CA PRO A 26 -18.36 -10.72 -6.28
C PRO A 26 -17.05 -10.18 -6.88
N ASP A 27 -17.11 -8.97 -7.44
CA ASP A 27 -16.01 -8.36 -8.20
C ASP A 27 -15.50 -7.07 -7.58
N VAL A 28 -15.89 -6.74 -6.33
CA VAL A 28 -15.43 -5.53 -5.62
C VAL A 28 -14.93 -5.90 -4.23
N ALA A 29 -13.69 -5.51 -3.93
CA ALA A 29 -13.07 -5.70 -2.64
C ALA A 29 -12.48 -4.39 -2.11
N LEU A 30 -12.66 -4.16 -0.82
CA LEU A 30 -12.04 -3.07 -0.08
C LEU A 30 -11.05 -3.67 0.91
N VAL A 31 -9.78 -3.31 0.75
CA VAL A 31 -8.70 -3.79 1.63
C VAL A 31 -8.13 -2.59 2.39
N VAL A 32 -8.01 -2.72 3.70
CA VAL A 32 -7.27 -1.76 4.53
C VAL A 32 -5.98 -2.40 4.99
N THR A 33 -4.85 -1.73 4.78
CA THR A 33 -3.53 -2.19 5.20
C THR A 33 -2.86 -1.16 6.09
N ARG A 34 -2.18 -1.61 7.14
CA ARG A 34 -1.16 -0.81 7.81
C ARG A 34 0.11 -0.87 6.97
N SER A 35 0.62 0.28 6.55
CA SER A 35 1.66 0.36 5.53
C SER A 35 2.79 1.29 5.94
N VAL A 36 3.99 1.05 5.42
CA VAL A 36 5.13 1.95 5.61
C VAL A 36 6.14 1.82 4.47
N THR A 37 6.88 2.89 4.22
CA THR A 37 8.07 2.86 3.37
C THR A 37 9.30 2.67 4.25
N ALA A 38 9.98 1.53 4.09
CA ALA A 38 11.27 1.28 4.68
C ALA A 38 12.37 1.69 3.68
N PHE A 39 13.26 2.60 4.09
CA PHE A 39 14.37 3.05 3.26
C PHE A 39 15.48 2.00 3.18
N ALA A 40 16.41 2.19 2.25
CA ALA A 40 17.52 1.27 2.07
C ALA A 40 18.33 1.10 3.38
N GLY A 41 18.50 -0.15 3.82
CA GLY A 41 19.19 -0.48 5.07
C GLY A 41 18.34 -0.32 6.35
N GLU A 42 17.09 0.14 6.24
CA GLU A 42 16.18 0.26 7.38
C GLU A 42 15.48 -1.10 7.64
N GLU A 43 15.80 -1.72 8.78
CA GLU A 43 15.17 -2.96 9.22
C GLU A 43 13.72 -2.71 9.67
N GLU A 44 13.52 -1.74 10.56
CA GLU A 44 12.21 -1.39 11.11
C GLU A 44 11.97 0.13 11.04
N PRO A 45 10.97 0.58 10.27
CA PRO A 45 10.59 1.98 10.21
C PRO A 45 9.97 2.49 11.54
N PRO A 46 10.16 3.76 11.90
CA PRO A 46 9.62 4.33 13.12
C PRO A 46 8.08 4.33 13.09
N ALA A 47 7.49 4.18 14.29
CA ALA A 47 6.05 3.99 14.47
C ALA A 47 5.18 5.10 13.86
N ASP A 48 5.68 6.34 13.85
CA ASP A 48 5.03 7.54 13.34
C ASP A 48 4.99 7.64 11.80
N ARG A 49 5.76 6.80 11.09
CA ARG A 49 5.73 6.71 9.62
C ARG A 49 4.70 5.71 9.10
N TRP A 50 4.14 4.90 9.99
CA TRP A 50 3.11 3.95 9.60
C TRP A 50 1.81 4.68 9.29
N GLU A 51 1.17 4.26 8.22
CA GLU A 51 -0.07 4.85 7.71
C GLU A 51 -1.12 3.76 7.50
N LEU A 52 -2.38 4.18 7.44
CA LEU A 52 -3.47 3.34 6.98
C LEU A 52 -3.66 3.59 5.49
N ALA A 53 -3.67 2.53 4.69
CA ALA A 53 -3.96 2.59 3.27
C ALA A 53 -5.24 1.81 2.96
N THR A 54 -6.14 2.43 2.20
CA THR A 54 -7.33 1.82 1.64
C THR A 54 -7.11 1.55 0.15
N TRP A 55 -7.31 0.30 -0.23
CA TRP A 55 -7.27 -0.19 -1.61
C TRP A 55 -8.68 -0.55 -2.02
N THR A 56 -9.21 0.13 -3.03
CA THR A 56 -10.45 -0.28 -3.70
C THR A 56 -10.04 -1.09 -4.91
N LEU A 57 -10.43 -2.37 -4.91
CA LEU A 57 -10.09 -3.33 -5.94
C LEU A 57 -11.36 -3.70 -6.70
N MET A 58 -11.26 -3.74 -8.03
CA MET A 58 -12.29 -4.29 -8.89
C MET A 58 -11.71 -5.38 -9.76
N ARG A 59 -12.48 -6.46 -9.97
CA ARG A 59 -12.10 -7.54 -10.86
C ARG A 59 -12.53 -7.21 -12.29
N HIS A 60 -11.57 -7.16 -13.20
CA HIS A 60 -11.80 -7.02 -14.65
C HIS A 60 -11.20 -8.23 -15.35
N ASP A 61 -12.01 -8.91 -16.18
CA ASP A 61 -11.58 -10.09 -16.96
C ASP A 61 -10.84 -11.17 -16.14
N GLY A 62 -11.24 -11.35 -14.87
CA GLY A 62 -10.65 -12.33 -13.96
C GLY A 62 -9.50 -11.82 -13.10
N GLU A 63 -9.01 -10.60 -13.32
CA GLU A 63 -7.88 -10.00 -12.61
C GLU A 63 -8.33 -8.88 -11.66
N TRP A 64 -7.78 -8.84 -10.45
CA TRP A 64 -8.04 -7.74 -9.51
C TRP A 64 -7.12 -6.56 -9.81
N LEU A 65 -7.72 -5.42 -10.16
CA LEU A 65 -7.02 -4.17 -10.40
C LEU A 65 -7.30 -3.16 -9.28
N VAL A 66 -6.36 -2.23 -9.08
CA VAL A 66 -6.53 -1.12 -8.13
C VAL A 66 -7.30 0.00 -8.82
N GLU A 67 -8.55 0.20 -8.43
CA GLU A 67 -9.38 1.32 -8.90
C GLU A 67 -9.05 2.61 -8.15
N ALA A 68 -8.79 2.50 -6.85
CA ALA A 68 -8.39 3.61 -6.03
C ALA A 68 -7.43 3.17 -4.92
N TYR A 69 -6.46 4.04 -4.65
CA TYR A 69 -5.55 3.94 -3.52
C TYR A 69 -5.58 5.25 -2.76
N HIS A 70 -5.78 5.17 -1.44
CA HIS A 70 -5.69 6.32 -0.55
C HIS A 70 -4.92 5.90 0.70
N SER A 71 -3.92 6.68 1.11
CA SER A 71 -3.28 6.51 2.41
C SER A 71 -3.33 7.79 3.23
N SER A 72 -3.41 7.62 4.55
CA SER A 72 -3.38 8.71 5.52
C SER A 72 -2.55 8.30 6.73
N PRO A 73 -1.81 9.24 7.35
CA PRO A 73 -1.18 9.01 8.65
C PRO A 73 -2.21 8.48 9.67
N GLY A 74 -1.76 7.59 10.55
CA GLY A 74 -2.56 7.08 11.66
C GLY A 74 -2.71 8.07 12.80
#